data_AF-A0A974PEB0-F1
#
_entry.id   AF-A0A974PEB0-F1
#
_cell.length_a   1.000
_cell.length_b   1.000
_cell.length_c   1.000
_cell.angle_alpha   90.00
_cell.angle_beta   90.00
_cell.angle_gamma   90.00
#
_symmetry.space_group_name_H-M   'P 1'
#
loop_
_entity.id
_entity.type
_entity.pdbx_description
1 polymer ?
#
loop_
_entity_poly.entity_id
_entity_poly.type
_entity_poly.pdbx_seq_one_letter_code
_entity_poly.pdbx_strand_id
1 'polypeptide(L)' 'MGDKQHQARIEQARKELHSLALELGISHPKVLSQSVKLDMLINEYIECQTDETGEITRRDH' A
#
# COMPACT_ATOMS: atom_id res chain seq x y z
N MET A 1 -15.43 -10.16 3.68
CA MET A 1 -15.56 -8.96 2.80
C MET A 1 -14.45 -7.92 3.04
N GLY A 2 -13.43 -8.20 3.87
CA GLY A 2 -12.37 -7.23 4.22
C GLY A 2 -11.34 -6.98 3.12
N ASP A 3 -10.96 -8.00 2.35
CA ASP A 3 -9.91 -7.89 1.33
C ASP A 3 -10.23 -6.92 0.21
N LYS A 4 -11.47 -6.95 -0.29
CA LYS A 4 -11.90 -6.09 -1.41
C LYS A 4 -11.82 -4.61 -1.04
N GLN A 5 -12.05 -4.28 0.23
CA GLN A 5 -11.99 -2.90 0.71
C GLN A 5 -10.54 -2.43 0.87
N HIS A 6 -9.64 -3.28 1.37
CA HIS A 6 -8.21 -2.98 1.44
C HIS A 6 -7.59 -2.83 0.04
N GLN A 7 -7.89 -3.76 -0.87
CA GLN A 7 -7.47 -3.69 -2.26
C GLN A 7 -7.96 -2.40 -2.95
N ALA A 8 -9.21 -2.00 -2.71
CA ALA A 8 -9.74 -0.75 -3.26
C ALA A 8 -8.98 0.48 -2.74
N ARG A 9 -8.63 0.51 -1.44
CA ARG A 9 -7.84 1.60 -0.84
C ARG A 9 -6.42 1.66 -1.40
N ILE A 10 -5.77 0.51 -1.59
CA ILE A 10 -4.45 0.41 -2.22
C ILE A 10 -4.50 0.91 -3.66
N GLU A 11 -5.47 0.44 -4.45
CA GLU A 11 -5.62 0.86 -5.85
C GLU A 11 -5.88 2.37 -5.97
N GLN A 12 -6.71 2.94 -5.09
CA GLN A 12 -6.93 4.37 -5.05
C GLN A 12 -5.65 5.13 -4.72
N ALA A 13 -4.93 4.74 -3.66
CA ALA A 13 -3.68 5.37 -3.29
C ALA A 13 -2.62 5.28 -4.40
N ARG A 14 -2.59 4.16 -5.15
CA ARG A 14 -1.71 3.97 -6.32
C ARG A 14 -2.05 4.93 -7.45
N LYS A 15 -3.34 5.11 -7.77
CA LYS A 15 -3.79 6.06 -8.80
C LYS A 15 -3.42 7.50 -8.41
N GLU A 16 -3.67 7.88 -7.16
CA GLU A 16 -3.29 9.19 -6.64
C GLU A 16 -1.77 9.42 -6.73
N LEU A 17 -0.96 8.43 -6.34
CA LEU A 17 0.50 8.50 -6.47
C LEU A 17 0.94 8.69 -7.92
N HIS A 18 0.35 7.93 -8.84
CA HIS A 18 0.67 8.02 -10.27
C HIS A 18 0.28 9.40 -10.83
N SER A 19 -0.89 9.93 -10.50
CA SER A 19 -1.31 11.28 -10.91
C SER A 19 -0.34 12.34 -10.37
N LEU A 20 -0.01 12.29 -9.08
CA LEU A 20 0.95 13.23 -8.48
C LEU A 20 2.35 13.13 -9.11
N ALA A 21 2.80 11.91 -9.45
CA ALA A 21 4.09 11.71 -10.09
C ALA A 21 4.14 12.27 -11.52
N LEU A 22 3.02 12.18 -12.26
CA LEU A 22 2.89 12.79 -13.59
C LEU A 22 2.87 14.32 -13.53
N GLU A 23 2.20 14.90 -12.52
CA GLU A 23 2.03 16.35 -12.40
C GLU A 23 3.26 17.04 -11.78
N LEU A 24 3.85 16.45 -10.75
CA LEU A 24 4.87 17.10 -9.90
C LEU A 24 6.26 16.47 -10.04
N GLY A 25 6.35 15.27 -10.61
CA GLY A 25 7.58 14.49 -10.72
C GLY A 25 7.83 13.58 -9.51
N ILE A 26 8.58 12.49 -9.74
CA ILE A 26 8.78 11.40 -8.78
C ILE A 26 9.46 11.82 -7.47
N SER A 27 10.29 12.86 -7.51
CA SER A 27 11.05 13.34 -6.33
C SER A 27 10.29 14.39 -5.52
N HIS A 28 9.05 14.73 -5.92
CA HIS A 28 8.30 15.77 -5.24
C HIS A 28 7.90 15.29 -3.82
N PRO A 29 8.02 16.13 -2.76
CA PRO A 29 7.72 15.73 -1.39
C PRO A 29 6.33 15.11 -1.20
N LYS A 30 5.32 15.61 -1.93
CA LYS A 30 3.95 15.03 -1.92
C LYS A 30 3.89 13.63 -2.52
N VAL A 31 4.67 13.35 -3.56
CA VAL A 31 4.75 12.03 -4.21
C VAL A 31 5.42 11.04 -3.25
N LEU A 32 6.52 11.46 -2.62
CA LEU A 32 7.21 10.66 -1.60
C LEU A 32 6.32 10.39 -0.37
N SER A 33 5.56 11.39 0.09
CA SER A 33 4.61 11.19 1.19
C SER A 33 3.49 10.22 0.80
N GLN A 34 3.00 10.29 -0.44
CA GLN A 34 1.96 9.39 -0.92
C GLN A 34 2.51 7.97 -1.15
N SER A 35 3.77 7.81 -1.53
CA SER A 35 4.39 6.48 -1.68
C SER A 35 4.51 5.77 -0.34
N VAL A 36 4.92 6.49 0.72
CA VAL A 36 4.94 5.96 2.08
C VAL A 36 3.54 5.52 2.53
N LYS A 37 2.50 6.30 2.20
CA LYS A 37 1.12 5.94 2.51
C LYS A 37 0.66 4.69 1.77
N LEU A 38 1.02 4.55 0.49
CA LEU A 38 0.73 3.36 -0.29
C LEU A 38 1.42 2.12 0.29
N ASP A 39 2.70 2.24 0.66
CA ASP A 39 3.45 1.15 1.28
C ASP A 39 2.83 0.69 2.60
N MET A 40 2.38 1.63 3.45
CA MET A 40 1.67 1.29 4.69
C MET A 40 0.37 0.51 4.42
N LEU A 41 -0.43 0.94 3.44
CA LEU A 41 -1.68 0.23 3.08
C LEU A 41 -1.41 -1.18 2.53
N ILE A 42 -0.32 -1.36 1.78
CA ILE A 42 0.11 -2.67 1.29
C ILE A 42 0.53 -3.56 2.47
N ASN A 43 1.33 -3.04 3.39
CA ASN A 43 1.75 -3.79 4.58
C ASN A 43 0.55 -4.18 5.46
N GLU A 44 -0.38 -3.26 5.72
CA GLU A 44 -1.61 -3.53 6.46
C GLU A 44 -2.43 -4.66 5.80
N TYR A 45 -2.53 -4.65 4.47
CA TYR A 45 -3.22 -5.70 3.73
C TYR A 45 -2.50 -7.06 3.79
N ILE A 46 -1.16 -7.07 3.77
CA ILE A 46 -0.36 -8.28 3.94
C ILE A 46 -0.56 -8.84 5.36
N GLU A 47 -0.49 -7.97 6.38
CA GLU A 47 -0.67 -8.33 7.79
C GLU A 47 -2.06 -8.94 8.04
N CYS A 48 -3.13 -8.29 7.55
CA CYS A 48 -4.49 -8.82 7.65
C CYS A 48 -4.65 -10.19 6.97
N GLN A 49 -4.01 -10.40 5.81
CA GLN A 49 -4.06 -11.72 5.15
C GLN A 49 -3.27 -12.79 5.90
N THR A 50 -2.14 -12.46 6.51
CA THR A 50 -1.37 -13.41 7.33
C THR A 50 -2.12 -13.82 8.59
N ASP A 51 -2.90 -12.91 9.20
CA ASP A 51 -3.73 -13.21 10.37
C ASP A 51 -4.95 -14.09 10.02
N GLU A 52 -5.56 -13.91 8.85
CA GLU A 52 -6.69 -14.74 8.40
C GLU A 52 -6.27 -16.14 7.92
N THR A 53 -5.02 -16.32 7.48
CA THR A 53 -4.53 -17.59 6.92
C THR A 53 -3.82 -18.48 7.95
N GLY A 54 -3.49 -17.96 9.14
CA GLY A 54 -2.91 -18.76 10.23
C GLY A 54 -1.58 -19.45 9.90
N GLU A 55 -0.89 -19.05 8.83
CA GLU A 55 0.39 -19.63 8.43
C GLU A 55 1.53 -18.61 8.52
N ILE A 56 2.32 -18.81 9.58
CA ILE A 56 3.56 -18.12 9.91
C ILE A 56 4.53 -18.21 8.73
N THR A 57 4.71 -17.14 7.97
CA THR A 57 5.95 -16.98 7.22
C THR A 57 6.99 -16.40 8.17
N ARG A 58 7.79 -17.31 8.75
CA ARG A 58 9.04 -16.95 9.42
C ARG A 58 9.88 -16.15 8.42
N ARG A 59 9.95 -14.84 8.60
CA ARG A 59 11.06 -14.05 8.02
C ARG A 59 12.21 -14.16 9.01
N ASP A 60 13.01 -15.21 8.84
CA ASP A 60 14.35 -15.27 9.40
C ASP A 60 15.17 -14.09 8.83
N HIS A 61 15.85 -13.40 9.74
CA HIS A 61 16.68 -12.21 9.54
C HIS A 61 18.09 -12.61 9.14
#